data_AF-A0A0R2RUP7-F1
#
_entry.id   AF-A0A0R2RUP7-F1
#
_cell.length_a   1.000
_cell.length_b   1.000
_cell.length_c   1.000
_cell.angle_alpha   90.00
_cell.angle_beta   90.00
_cell.angle_gamma   90.00
#
_symmetry.space_group_name_H-M   'P 1'
#
loop_
_entity.id
_entity.type
_entity.pdbx_description
1 polymer ?
#
loop_
_entity_poly.entity_id
_entity_poly.type
_entity_poly.pdbx_seq_one_letter_code
_entity_poly.pdbx_strand_id
1 'polypeptide(L)' 'MGVSNLANEIKKRRTFAIISHPDAGKTTITEKLILLGNLIQVAGSVKGKKADKHATSDWMA' A
#
# COMPACT_ATOMS: atom_id res chain seq x y z
N MET A 1 -19.10 24.33 6.07
CA MET A 1 -18.03 23.86 5.17
C MET A 1 -18.70 23.27 3.94
N GLY A 2 -18.68 24.02 2.85
CA GLY A 2 -19.58 23.80 1.70
C GLY A 2 -19.12 22.70 0.75
N VAL A 3 -20.10 22.20 0.00
CA VAL A 3 -20.05 21.15 -1.04
C VAL A 3 -18.94 21.37 -2.08
N SER A 4 -18.45 22.60 -2.25
CA SER A 4 -17.29 22.95 -3.10
C SER A 4 -16.00 22.22 -2.70
N ASN A 5 -15.87 21.81 -1.44
CA ASN A 5 -14.71 21.06 -0.98
C ASN A 5 -14.78 19.56 -1.36
N LEU A 6 -15.98 19.00 -1.54
CA LEU A 6 -16.17 17.58 -1.81
C LEU A 6 -15.53 17.15 -3.13
N ALA A 7 -15.75 17.91 -4.21
CA ALA A 7 -15.19 17.59 -5.52
C ALA A 7 -13.65 17.65 -5.51
N ASN A 8 -13.06 18.60 -4.79
CA ASN A 8 -11.61 18.72 -4.65
C ASN A 8 -11.02 17.55 -3.86
N GLU A 9 -11.69 17.13 -2.78
CA GLU A 9 -11.30 15.97 -2.00
C GLU A 9 -11.38 14.67 -2.81
N ILE A 10 -12.44 14.48 -3.60
CA ILE A 10 -12.56 13.31 -4.50
C ILE A 10 -11.40 13.29 -5.50
N LYS A 11 -11.06 14.43 -6.12
CA LYS A 11 -9.97 14.54 -7.10
C LYS A 11 -8.58 14.21 -6.54
N LYS A 12 -8.36 14.33 -5.23
CA LYS A 12 -7.09 13.98 -4.57
C LYS A 12 -6.90 12.46 -4.38
N ARG A 13 -7.98 11.68 -4.32
CA ARG A 13 -7.90 10.24 -4.00
C ARG A 13 -7.34 9.42 -5.18
N ARG A 14 -6.49 8.44 -4.87
CA ARG A 14 -5.99 7.44 -5.83
C ARG A 14 -6.12 6.06 -5.20
N THR A 15 -7.11 5.29 -5.63
CA THR A 15 -7.35 3.92 -5.18
C THR A 15 -6.91 2.97 -6.28
N PHE A 16 -5.97 2.08 -5.97
CA PHE A 16 -5.40 1.15 -6.94
C PHE A 16 -4.98 -0.15 -6.25
N ALA A 17 -4.74 -1.18 -7.05
CA ALA A 17 -4.20 -2.46 -6.61
C ALA A 17 -2.96 -2.82 -7.44
N ILE A 18 -2.06 -3.60 -6.85
CA ILE A 18 -0.90 -4.17 -7.54
C ILE A 18 -1.17 -5.66 -7.74
N ILE A 19 -1.23 -6.10 -9.00
CA ILE A 19 -1.39 -7.51 -9.38
C ILE A 19 -0.15 -7.96 -10.16
N SER A 20 0.35 -9.15 -9.87
CA SER A 20 1.53 -9.69 -10.53
C SER A 20 1.56 -11.21 -10.42
N HIS A 21 2.37 -11.85 -11.27
CA HIS A 21 2.77 -13.25 -11.10
C HIS A 21 3.54 -13.43 -9.75
N PRO A 22 3.56 -14.64 -9.15
CA PRO A 22 4.43 -14.94 -8.02
C PRO A 22 5.87 -14.46 -8.24
N ASP A 23 6.49 -13.99 -7.16
CA ASP A 23 7.89 -13.51 -7.12
C ASP A 23 8.27 -12.31 -8.02
N ALA A 24 7.31 -11.72 -8.76
CA ALA A 24 7.54 -10.52 -9.59
C ALA A 24 7.82 -9.22 -8.79
N GLY A 25 7.92 -9.29 -7.46
CA GLY A 25 8.32 -8.15 -6.63
C GLY A 25 7.19 -7.22 -6.16
N LYS A 26 5.92 -7.64 -6.22
CA LYS A 26 4.76 -6.87 -5.69
C LYS A 26 4.99 -6.36 -4.26
N THR A 27 5.54 -7.18 -3.37
CA THR A 27 5.80 -6.77 -1.98
C THR A 27 6.85 -5.66 -1.91
N THR A 28 7.92 -5.77 -2.71
CA THR A 28 9.02 -4.80 -2.74
C THR A 28 8.55 -3.42 -3.23
N ILE A 29 7.70 -3.38 -4.26
CA ILE A 29 7.16 -2.10 -4.75
C ILE A 29 6.17 -1.49 -3.72
N THR A 30 5.36 -2.32 -3.05
CA THR A 30 4.48 -1.84 -1.97
C THR A 30 5.27 -1.21 -0.84
N GLU A 31 6.38 -1.82 -0.39
CA GLU A 31 7.23 -1.27 0.66
C GLU A 31 7.81 0.10 0.28
N LYS A 32 8.32 0.24 -0.94
CA LYS A 32 8.87 1.52 -1.43
C LYS A 32 7.80 2.60 -1.51
N LEU A 33 6.60 2.27 -1.99
CA LEU A 33 5.48 3.22 -2.07
C LEU A 33 5.08 3.74 -0.68
N ILE A 34 5.02 2.85 0.31
CA ILE A 34 4.68 3.22 1.69
C ILE A 34 5.77 4.10 2.32
N LEU A 35 7.06 3.78 2.08
CA LEU A 35 8.18 4.62 2.53
C LEU A 35 8.12 6.03 1.92
N LEU A 36 7.89 6.13 0.60
CA LEU A 36 7.75 7.41 -0.11
C LEU A 36 6.54 8.22 0.36
N GLY A 37 5.49 7.54 0.84
CA GLY A 37 4.31 8.16 1.44
C GLY A 37 4.52 8.64 2.89
N ASN A 38 5.74 8.61 3.42
CA ASN A 38 6.05 8.88 4.84
C ASN A 38 5.28 7.98 5.84
N LEU A 39 4.76 6.83 5.40
CA LEU A 39 4.04 5.87 6.23
C LEU A 39 4.99 4.83 6.84
N ILE A 40 6.08 5.30 7.46
CA ILE A 40 7.23 4.49 7.89
C ILE A 40 6.83 3.29 8.78
N GLN A 41 5.87 3.48 9.69
CA GLN A 41 5.35 2.41 10.57
C GLN A 41 4.68 1.26 9.79
N VAL A 42 4.02 1.58 8.68
CA VAL A 42 3.37 0.59 7.82
C VAL A 42 4.42 -0.14 6.97
N ALA A 43 5.49 0.54 6.53
CA ALA A 43 6.55 -0.06 5.72
C ALA A 43 7.33 -1.13 6.49
N GLY A 44 7.65 -0.89 7.77
CA GLY A 44 8.35 -1.84 8.62
C GLY A 44 7.54 -3.13 8.88
N SER A 45 6.22 -3.02 8.98
CA SER A 45 5.31 -4.13 9.22
C SER A 45 5.21 -5.09 8.02
N VAL A 46 5.33 -4.57 6.79
CA VAL A 46 5.35 -5.41 5.57
C VAL A 46 6.62 -6.26 5.49
N LYS A 47 7.77 -5.70 5.91
CA LYS A 47 9.06 -6.41 5.92
C LYS A 47 9.07 -7.59 6.91
N GLY A 48 8.49 -7.41 8.09
CA GLY A 48 8.45 -8.44 9.14
C GLY A 48 7.64 -9.68 8.76
N LYS A 49 6.56 -9.50 7.98
CA LYS A 49 5.66 -10.61 7.61
C LYS A 49 6.16 -11.45 6.43
N LYS A 50 7.13 -10.96 5.64
CA LYS A 50 7.79 -11.71 4.55
C LYS A 50 8.64 -12.88 5.05
N ALA A 51 9.08 -12.86 6.31
CA ALA A 51 9.93 -13.92 6.87
C ALA A 51 9.15 -15.22 7.18
N ASP A 52 7.86 -15.13 7.52
CA ASP A 52 7.07 -16.29 7.99
C ASP A 52 6.10 -16.87 6.95
N LYS A 53 5.83 -16.18 5.84
CA LYS A 53 4.86 -16.67 4.86
C LYS A 53 5.34 -16.47 3.43
N HIS A 54 5.70 -17.58 2.79
CA HIS A 54 5.73 -17.67 1.35
C HIS A 54 4.34 -17.31 0.82
N ALA A 55 4.24 -16.14 0.18
CA ALA A 55 3.12 -15.70 -0.64
C ALA A 55 1.73 -15.62 0.05
N THR A 56 1.57 -14.82 1.10
CA THR A 56 0.24 -14.29 1.47
C THR A 56 0.25 -12.77 1.56
N SER A 57 -0.73 -12.12 0.93
CA SER A 57 -0.93 -10.68 1.00
C SER A 57 -1.36 -10.28 2.41
N ASP A 58 -0.52 -9.53 3.12
CA ASP A 58 -0.67 -9.14 4.52
C ASP A 58 -1.74 -8.09 4.83
N TRP A 59 -2.77 -8.02 4.00
CA TRP A 59 -3.88 -7.06 4.15
C TRP A 59 -5.06 -7.62 4.96
N MET A 60 -5.03 -8.89 5.35
CA MET A 60 -6.06 -9.50 6.19
C MET A 60 -5.43 -10.30 7.33
N ALA A 61 -5.31 -9.64 8.48
CA ALA A 61 -5.48 -10.26 9.79
C ALA A 61 -6.69 -9.58 10.43
#